data_AF-A0A0F9KRM2-F1
#
_entry.id   AF-A0A0F9KRM2-F1
#
_cell.length_a   1.000
_cell.length_b   1.000
_cell.length_c   1.000
_cell.angle_alpha   90.00
_cell.angle_beta   90.00
_cell.angle_gamma   90.00
#
_symmetry.space_group_name_H-M   'P 1'
#
loop_
_entity.id
_entity.type
_entity.pdbx_description
1 polymer ?
#
loop_
_entity_poly.entity_id
_entity_poly.type
_entity_poly.pdbx_seq_one_letter_code
_entity_poly.pdbx_strand_id
1 'polypeptide(L)'
;MIIIALAVAAISMTVTQSSLFRGFRQVLDYKIFRCPYCFAHWVSLLVWSCYPKTNVFDFVINVFATVALSVLPMLAIDYLNTRMDKHAKILHSPHS
;
A
#
# COMPACT_ATOMS: atom_id res chain seq x y z
N MET A 1 -5.84 -4.88 14.99
CA MET A 1 -5.27 -5.33 13.70
C MET A 1 -5.90 -4.66 12.49
N ILE A 2 -7.23 -4.49 12.41
CA ILE A 2 -7.89 -3.86 11.24
C ILE A 2 -7.37 -2.45 10.96
N ILE A 3 -7.26 -1.59 11.99
CA ILE A 3 -6.73 -0.22 11.84
C ILE A 3 -5.26 -0.26 11.34
N ILE A 4 -4.46 -1.19 11.85
CA ILE A 4 -3.07 -1.37 11.42
C ILE A 4 -3.04 -1.80 9.95
N ALA A 5 -3.87 -2.76 9.54
CA ALA A 5 -3.94 -3.21 8.16
C ALA A 5 -4.38 -2.09 7.20
N LEU A 6 -5.34 -1.25 7.62
CA LEU A 6 -5.74 -0.05 6.88
C LEU A 6 -4.60 0.95 6.76
N ALA A 7 -3.86 1.21 7.85
CA ALA A 7 -2.70 2.10 7.83
C ALA A 7 -1.59 1.55 6.92
N VAL A 8 -1.28 0.25 7.00
CA VAL A 8 -0.31 -0.42 6.12
C VAL A 8 -0.74 -0.29 4.66
N ALA A 9 -2.03 -0.50 4.36
CA ALA A 9 -2.56 -0.35 3.02
C ALA A 9 -2.44 1.08 2.50
N ALA A 10 -2.88 2.06 3.30
CA ALA A 10 -2.85 3.47 2.94
C ALA A 10 -1.41 3.95 2.70
N ILE A 11 -0.47 3.63 3.61
CA ILE A 11 0.94 4.00 3.47
C ILE A 11 1.54 3.37 2.22
N SER A 12 1.29 2.07 2.00
CA SER A 12 1.86 1.37 0.84
C SER A 12 1.32 1.92 -0.48
N MET A 13 0.02 2.17 -0.58
CA MET A 13 -0.55 2.80 -1.78
C MET A 13 -0.05 4.23 -1.96
N THR A 14 0.05 5.01 -0.88
CA THR A 14 0.54 6.39 -0.95
C THR A 14 1.99 6.43 -1.44
N VAL A 15 2.87 5.62 -0.86
CA VAL A 15 4.29 5.62 -1.22
C VAL A 15 4.53 5.06 -2.63
N THR A 16 3.73 4.08 -3.08
CA THR A 16 3.93 3.43 -4.39
C THR A 16 3.18 4.08 -5.56
N GLN A 17 2.02 4.70 -5.32
CA GLN A 17 1.20 5.31 -6.37
C GLN A 17 1.27 6.85 -6.39
N SER A 18 1.47 7.53 -5.25
CA SER A 18 1.44 9.00 -5.24
C SER A 18 2.59 9.60 -6.05
N SER A 19 2.32 10.72 -6.73
CA SER A 19 3.30 11.48 -7.51
C SER A 19 4.35 12.15 -6.64
N LEU A 20 4.00 12.48 -5.39
CA LEU A 20 4.89 13.10 -4.41
C LEU A 20 6.15 12.26 -4.14
N PHE A 21 6.00 10.93 -4.12
CA PHE A 21 7.11 10.01 -3.86
C PHE A 21 7.83 9.56 -5.15
N ARG A 22 7.47 10.09 -6.33
CA ARG A 22 8.05 9.64 -7.60
C ARG A 22 9.57 9.84 -7.67
N GLY A 23 10.07 10.97 -7.16
CA GLY A 23 11.51 11.22 -7.05
C GLY A 23 12.20 10.23 -6.12
N PHE A 24 11.61 9.94 -4.96
CA PHE A 24 12.13 8.96 -4.00
C PHE A 24 12.20 7.55 -4.61
N ARG A 25 11.16 7.15 -5.36
CA ARG A 25 11.13 5.87 -6.08
C ARG A 25 12.19 5.77 -7.18
N GLN A 26 12.48 6.89 -7.87
CA GLN A 26 13.51 6.93 -8.91
C GLN A 26 14.93 6.89 -8.34
N VAL A 27 15.17 7.52 -7.18
CA VAL A 27 16.49 7.54 -6.54
C VAL A 27 16.84 6.19 -5.94
N LEU A 28 15.88 5.51 -5.30
CA LEU A 28 16.14 4.22 -4.67
C LEU A 28 16.12 3.04 -5.66
N ASP A 29 15.47 3.18 -6.81
CA ASP A 29 15.24 2.15 -7.86
C ASP A 29 15.00 0.71 -7.35
N TYR A 30 14.46 0.57 -6.14
CA TYR A 30 14.20 -0.72 -5.51
C TYR A 30 12.84 -1.24 -5.98
N LYS A 31 12.80 -2.49 -6.46
CA LYS A 31 11.56 -3.19 -6.87
C LYS A 31 10.44 -3.12 -5.82
N ILE A 32 10.81 -3.04 -4.55
CA ILE A 32 9.89 -2.94 -3.40
C ILE A 32 9.01 -1.68 -3.48
N PHE A 33 9.50 -0.57 -4.02
CA PHE A 33 8.73 0.68 -4.13
C PHE A 33 7.79 0.74 -5.34
N ARG A 34 7.85 -0.25 -6.23
CA ARG A 34 6.97 -0.34 -7.41
C ARG A 34 5.75 -1.23 -7.18
N CYS A 35 5.76 -2.05 -6.13
CA CYS A 35 4.67 -2.96 -5.82
C CYS A 35 4.06 -2.64 -4.43
N PRO A 36 2.82 -2.13 -4.36
CA PRO A 36 2.17 -1.81 -3.08
C PRO A 36 2.09 -3.02 -2.16
N TYR A 37 1.86 -4.22 -2.69
CA TYR A 37 1.82 -5.46 -1.92
C TYR A 37 3.18 -5.84 -1.33
N CYS A 38 4.27 -5.69 -2.10
CA CYS A 38 5.62 -5.91 -1.60
C CYS A 38 5.98 -4.89 -0.52
N PHE A 39 5.62 -3.62 -0.72
CA PHE A 39 5.83 -2.58 0.29
C PHE A 39 5.04 -2.87 1.57
N ALA A 40 3.81 -3.38 1.46
CA ALA A 40 3.00 -3.80 2.61
C ALA A 40 3.68 -4.84 3.49
N HIS A 41 4.42 -5.80 2.91
CA HIS A 41 5.18 -6.77 3.70
C HIS A 41 6.24 -6.10 4.54
N TRP A 42 7.00 -5.18 3.94
CA TRP A 42 8.05 -4.44 4.63
C TRP A 42 7.49 -3.55 5.74
N VAL A 43 6.42 -2.81 5.45
CA VAL A 43 5.77 -1.96 6.46
C VAL A 43 5.18 -2.83 7.58
N SER A 44 4.54 -3.96 7.26
CA SER A 44 3.98 -4.85 8.27
C SER A 44 5.09 -5.46 9.15
N LEU A 45 6.20 -5.92 8.56
CA LEU A 45 7.36 -6.40 9.30
C LEU A 45 7.92 -5.32 10.24
N LEU A 46 8.07 -4.08 9.77
CA LEU A 46 8.55 -2.96 10.59
C LEU A 46 7.59 -2.66 11.74
N VAL A 47 6.29 -2.56 11.47
CA VAL A 47 5.28 -2.27 12.48
C VAL A 47 5.30 -3.34 13.58
N TRP A 48 5.28 -4.62 13.21
CA TRP A 48 5.29 -5.71 14.18
C TRP A 48 6.64 -5.90 14.87
N SER A 49 7.76 -5.49 14.26
CA SER A 49 9.08 -5.52 14.90
C SER A 49 9.21 -4.45 15.98
N CYS A 50 8.50 -3.33 15.85
CA CYS A 50 8.45 -2.29 16.88
C CYS A 50 7.52 -2.64 18.06
N TYR A 51 6.72 -3.70 17.95
CA TYR A 51 5.86 -4.16 19.05
C TYR A 51 6.64 -5.10 19.98
N PRO A 52 6.95 -4.68 21.22
CA PRO A 52 7.66 -5.54 22.15
C PRO A 52 6.75 -6.70 22.61
N LYS A 53 7.33 -7.91 22.71
CA LYS A 53 6.75 -9.11 23.37
C LYS A 53 5.68 -9.91 22.60
N THR A 54 5.89 -10.18 21.32
CA THR A 54 5.17 -11.29 20.66
C THR A 54 6.10 -12.49 20.51
N ASN A 55 5.61 -13.69 20.80
CA ASN A 55 6.34 -14.91 20.46
C ASN A 55 6.62 -14.92 18.96
N VAL A 56 7.72 -15.56 18.52
CA VAL A 56 8.08 -15.59 17.08
C VAL A 56 6.91 -16.10 16.22
N PHE A 57 6.15 -17.06 16.73
CA PHE A 57 4.96 -17.58 16.06
C PHE A 57 3.85 -16.53 15.93
N ASP A 58 3.54 -15.81 17.00
CA ASP A 58 2.56 -14.72 16.98
C ASP A 58 3.00 -13.58 16.08
N PHE A 59 4.30 -13.25 16.07
CA PHE A 59 4.86 -12.26 15.16
C PHE A 59 4.58 -12.63 13.69
N VAL A 60 4.90 -13.87 13.30
CA VAL A 60 4.68 -14.33 11.93
C VAL A 60 3.19 -14.28 11.57
N ILE A 61 2.31 -14.82 12.43
CA ILE A 61 0.86 -14.78 12.19
C ILE A 61 0.38 -13.35 12.04
N ASN A 62 0.81 -12.45 12.92
CA ASN A 62 0.35 -11.07 12.93
C ASN A 62 0.80 -10.30 11.68
N VAL A 63 2.02 -10.53 11.19
CA VAL A 63 2.51 -9.97 9.93
C VAL A 63 1.66 -10.47 8.77
N PHE A 64 1.50 -11.80 8.61
CA PHE A 64 0.72 -12.37 7.52
C PHE A 64 -0.75 -11.94 7.54
N ALA A 65 -1.37 -11.94 8.72
CA ALA A 65 -2.76 -11.50 8.88
C ALA A 65 -2.91 -10.01 8.55
N THR A 66 -1.97 -9.16 8.94
CA THR A 66 -2.00 -7.73 8.62
C THR A 66 -1.84 -7.49 7.12
N VAL A 67 -0.90 -8.19 6.47
CA VAL A 67 -0.72 -8.12 5.02
C VAL A 67 -1.99 -8.59 4.30
N ALA A 68 -2.54 -9.74 4.66
CA ALA A 68 -3.75 -10.28 4.03
C ALA A 68 -4.93 -9.31 4.16
N LEU A 69 -5.15 -8.75 5.36
CA LEU A 69 -6.19 -7.75 5.59
C LEU A 69 -5.93 -6.44 4.83
N SER A 70 -4.67 -6.08 4.57
CA SER A 70 -4.32 -4.86 3.83
C SER A 70 -4.64 -4.94 2.33
N VAL A 71 -4.79 -6.14 1.77
CA VAL A 71 -5.11 -6.34 0.34
C VAL A 71 -6.50 -5.78 -0.01
N LEU A 72 -7.48 -5.97 0.87
CA LEU A 72 -8.85 -5.48 0.65
C LEU A 72 -8.92 -3.95 0.43
N PRO A 73 -8.41 -3.11 1.35
CA PRO A 73 -8.39 -1.67 1.15
C PRO A 73 -7.46 -1.27 0.00
N MET A 74 -6.37 -1.99 -0.28
CA MET A 74 -5.56 -1.72 -1.48
C MET A 74 -6.38 -1.89 -2.76
N LEU A 75 -7.09 -3.01 -2.92
CA LEU A 75 -7.94 -3.24 -4.08
C LEU A 75 -9.04 -2.18 -4.19
N ALA A 76 -9.64 -1.79 -3.06
CA ALA A 76 -10.65 -0.73 -3.05
C ALA A 76 -10.07 0.62 -3.51
N ILE A 77 -8.89 1.00 -3.00
CA ILE A 77 -8.21 2.25 -3.38
C ILE A 77 -7.82 2.21 -4.87
N ASP A 78 -7.28 1.09 -5.36
CA ASP A 78 -6.88 0.94 -6.76
C ASP A 78 -8.08 1.02 -7.72
N TYR A 79 -9.18 0.37 -7.34
CA TYR A 79 -10.44 0.44 -8.07
C TYR A 79 -10.99 1.87 -8.13
N LEU A 80 -10.98 2.58 -7.00
CA LEU A 80 -11.43 3.98 -6.91
C LEU A 80 -10.55 4.90 -7.76
N ASN A 81 -9.22 4.76 -7.70
CA ASN A 81 -8.27 5.53 -8.51
C ASN A 81 -8.51 5.29 -10.01
N THR A 82 -8.63 4.03 -10.42
CA THR A 82 -8.92 3.67 -11.82
C THR A 82 -10.24 4.26 -12.31
N ARG A 83 -11.27 4.26 -11.45
CA ARG A 83 -12.57 4.85 -11.79
C ARG A 83 -12.48 6.36 -11.94
N MET A 84 -11.78 7.04 -11.03
CA MET A 84 -11.57 8.49 -11.10
C MET A 84 -10.81 8.91 -12.34
N ASP A 85 -9.74 8.19 -12.71
CA ASP A 85 -8.98 8.47 -13.93
C ASP A 85 -9.84 8.32 -15.20
N LYS A 86 -10.72 7.30 -15.24
CA LYS A 86 -11.68 7.14 -16.34
C LYS A 86 -12.64 8.33 -16.43
N HIS A 87 -13.20 8.78 -15.30
CA HIS A 87 -14.08 9.95 -15.28
C HIS A 87 -13.36 11.23 -15.70
N ALA A 88 -12.13 11.46 -15.23
CA ALA A 88 -11.33 12.61 -15.63
C ALA A 88 -11.06 12.63 -17.15
N LYS A 89 -10.74 11.48 -17.75
CA LYS A 89 -10.54 11.39 -19.20
C LYS A 89 -11.79 11.67 -20.02
N ILE A 90 -12.97 11.29 -19.53
CA ILE A 90 -14.25 11.58 -20.21
C ILE A 90 -14.55 13.09 -20.15
N LEU A 91 -14.34 13.72 -18.99
CA LEU A 91 -14.55 15.17 -18.80
C LEU A 91 -13.57 16.03 -19.58
N HIS A 92 -12.35 15.54 -19.80
CA HIS A 92 -11.31 16.24 -20.57
C HIS A 92 -11.18 15.76 -22.01
N SER A 93 -12.06 14.88 -22.51
CA SER A 93 -12.13 14.55 -23.93
C SER A 93 -12.64 15.78 -24.66
N PRO A 94 -11.81 16.49 -25.46
CA PRO A 94 -12.33 17.57 -26.28
C PRO A 94 -13.34 16.94 -27.24
N HIS A 95 -14.57 17.44 -27.22
CA HIS A 95 -15.50 17.25 -28.32
C HIS A 95 -14.87 17.91 -29.54
N SER A 96 -14.14 17.13 -30.34
CA SER A 96 -13.73 17.46 -31.70
C SER A 96 -14.46 16.54 -32.66
#